data_AF-A0A355U7P9-F1
#
_entry.id   AF-A0A355U7P9-F1
#
_cell.length_a   1.000
_cell.length_b   1.000
_cell.length_c   1.000
_cell.angle_alpha   90.00
_cell.angle_beta   90.00
_cell.angle_gamma   90.00
#
_symmetry.space_group_name_H-M   'P 1'
#
loop_
_entity.id
_entity.type
_entity.pdbx_description
1 polymer ?
#
loop_
_entity_poly.entity_id
_entity_poly.type
_entity_poly.pdbx_seq_one_letter_code
_entity_poly.pdbx_strand_id
1 'polypeptide(L)'
;MVRVTIGSSDFGLDEYTWCDKKGMENFAAHEYDVRDLFPILKEVLAINPDVKIIATPWTAPRWMKRRVNNDSDYYSWTSGRLKPECYQDYAEYFVRWIRVMKSQGFDIYAVTLQNEPLNKGNSMSMYMPWQEQLEFIKTAVGPAFGKAGLNTKILVYDHNYNYDGIADQQGYPMNILADTEAARYVAGSAWHNYYGNPKELDKMVSRFPDKEIYFTEASIGGWAPDFAKCLMTDFDNIFIQTLSRENKGVTLWNLVLDENYGPKRPGGCQNCYGVIMIDSKTGKVTDRKTQYYNLAHASKVIRPGARRIATKGNLKSGVSCLAFLNPDHSYGIIIENNLSESHSFTFSDSGHSVKFTAPAKSIASIKWNN
;
A
#
# COMPACT_ATOMS: atom_id res chain seq x y z
N MET A 1 2.47 -9.72 -1.53
CA MET A 1 2.38 -8.80 -0.39
C MET A 1 0.91 -8.57 -0.12
N VAL A 2 0.51 -8.45 1.14
CA VAL A 2 -0.85 -8.11 1.55
C VAL A 2 -0.79 -6.91 2.50
N ARG A 3 -1.80 -6.06 2.44
CA ARG A 3 -1.96 -4.90 3.34
C ARG A 3 -3.12 -5.17 4.28
N VAL A 4 -2.90 -4.96 5.56
CA VAL A 4 -3.90 -5.13 6.63
C VAL A 4 -4.03 -3.86 7.46
N THR A 5 -5.00 -3.83 8.35
CA THR A 5 -5.36 -2.67 9.14
C THR A 5 -4.89 -2.88 10.58
N ILE A 6 -4.39 -1.83 11.23
CA ILE A 6 -4.10 -1.82 12.66
C ILE A 6 -5.34 -1.25 13.36
N GLY A 7 -6.19 -2.13 13.89
CA GLY A 7 -7.58 -1.76 14.20
C GLY A 7 -8.43 -1.77 12.93
N SER A 8 -9.53 -1.03 12.93
CA SER A 8 -10.49 -1.06 11.83
C SER A 8 -10.18 -0.09 10.67
N SER A 9 -10.98 -0.19 9.61
CA SER A 9 -11.01 0.67 8.43
C SER A 9 -12.45 0.95 8.01
N ASP A 10 -12.62 1.62 6.87
CA ASP A 10 -13.91 1.83 6.24
C ASP A 10 -14.54 0.59 5.60
N PHE A 11 -13.79 -0.50 5.52
CA PHE A 11 -14.25 -1.84 5.16
C PHE A 11 -14.28 -2.79 6.38
N GLY A 12 -14.07 -2.27 7.59
CA GLY A 12 -14.29 -3.01 8.82
C GLY A 12 -15.77 -3.22 9.11
N LEU A 13 -16.07 -4.19 9.96
CA LEU A 13 -17.44 -4.48 10.40
C LEU A 13 -17.97 -3.42 11.37
N ASP A 14 -17.07 -2.72 12.09
CA ASP A 14 -17.39 -1.61 12.98
C ASP A 14 -16.21 -0.65 13.11
N GLU A 15 -16.39 0.54 13.71
CA GLU A 15 -15.26 1.40 14.07
C GLU A 15 -14.66 0.98 15.42
N TYR A 16 -13.41 0.55 15.43
CA TYR A 16 -12.69 0.14 16.66
C TYR A 16 -11.18 0.31 16.55
N THR A 17 -10.51 0.40 17.71
CA THR A 17 -9.07 0.17 17.85
C THR A 17 -8.82 -0.98 18.83
N TRP A 18 -7.57 -1.40 19.00
CA TRP A 18 -7.20 -2.39 20.01
C TRP A 18 -7.05 -1.78 21.42
N CYS A 19 -7.39 -0.51 21.63
CA CYS A 19 -7.27 0.16 22.93
C CYS A 19 -8.29 1.29 23.09
N ASP A 20 -9.58 1.02 22.84
CA ASP A 20 -10.61 2.06 22.86
C ASP A 20 -10.88 2.66 24.25
N LYS A 21 -10.61 1.90 25.31
CA LYS A 21 -10.58 2.43 26.69
C LYS A 21 -9.25 3.12 26.95
N LYS A 22 -9.30 4.27 27.63
CA LYS A 22 -8.12 5.07 27.96
C LYS A 22 -7.15 4.27 28.84
N GLY A 23 -5.87 4.32 28.50
CA GLY A 23 -4.78 3.64 29.23
C GLY A 23 -4.35 2.35 28.55
N MET A 24 -3.04 2.21 28.33
CA MET A 24 -2.45 1.08 27.60
C MET A 24 -2.63 -0.27 28.30
N GLU A 25 -3.00 -0.30 29.57
CA GLU A 25 -3.44 -1.51 30.28
C GLU A 25 -4.69 -2.16 29.66
N ASN A 26 -5.47 -1.39 28.89
CA ASN A 26 -6.66 -1.88 28.18
C ASN A 26 -6.36 -2.40 26.77
N PHE A 27 -5.09 -2.42 26.34
CA PHE A 27 -4.71 -2.92 25.04
C PHE A 27 -5.04 -4.42 24.90
N ALA A 28 -5.84 -4.77 23.90
CA ALA A 28 -6.16 -6.15 23.56
C ALA A 28 -6.50 -6.27 22.06
N ALA A 29 -6.19 -7.42 21.46
CA ALA A 29 -6.66 -7.74 20.12
C ALA A 29 -8.19 -7.70 20.08
N HIS A 30 -8.75 -6.94 19.13
CA HIS A 30 -10.19 -6.84 18.99
C HIS A 30 -10.79 -8.15 18.48
N GLU A 31 -12.02 -8.47 18.92
CA GLU A 31 -12.65 -9.76 18.63
C GLU A 31 -12.85 -10.02 17.13
N TYR A 32 -13.11 -8.98 16.34
CA TYR A 32 -13.25 -9.09 14.89
C TYR A 32 -11.94 -9.49 14.20
N ASP A 33 -10.80 -8.95 14.62
CA ASP A 33 -9.52 -9.35 14.05
C ASP A 33 -9.16 -10.79 14.43
N VAL A 34 -9.46 -11.20 15.67
CA VAL A 34 -9.24 -12.58 16.12
C VAL A 34 -10.15 -13.56 15.38
N ARG A 35 -11.42 -13.19 15.17
CA ARG A 35 -12.43 -14.04 14.52
C ARG A 35 -12.26 -14.11 13.00
N ASP A 36 -11.93 -13.00 12.35
CA ASP A 36 -12.03 -12.87 10.89
C ASP A 36 -10.67 -12.68 10.22
N LEU A 37 -9.83 -11.75 10.70
CA LEU A 37 -8.53 -11.47 10.07
C LEU A 37 -7.53 -12.61 10.28
N PHE A 38 -7.39 -13.10 11.51
CA PHE A 38 -6.34 -14.08 11.84
C PHE A 38 -6.52 -15.42 11.10
N PRO A 39 -7.73 -16.03 11.01
CA PRO A 39 -7.91 -17.25 10.25
C PRO A 39 -7.55 -17.08 8.77
N ILE A 40 -7.98 -15.97 8.15
CA ILE A 40 -7.68 -15.69 6.74
C ILE A 40 -6.18 -15.51 6.52
N LEU A 41 -5.47 -14.77 7.39
CA LEU A 41 -4.02 -14.62 7.27
C LEU A 41 -3.27 -15.94 7.46
N LYS A 42 -3.75 -16.84 8.34
CA LYS A 42 -3.18 -18.18 8.50
C LYS A 42 -3.34 -19.02 7.24
N GLU A 43 -4.50 -18.96 6.59
CA GLU A 43 -4.72 -19.63 5.29
C GLU A 43 -3.82 -19.06 4.20
N VAL A 44 -3.69 -17.73 4.12
CA VAL A 44 -2.78 -17.07 3.17
C VAL A 44 -1.33 -17.52 3.39
N LEU A 45 -0.87 -17.58 4.64
CA LEU A 45 0.48 -18.05 4.97
C LEU A 45 0.67 -19.55 4.72
N ALA A 46 -0.36 -20.37 4.90
CA ALA A 46 -0.30 -21.79 4.54
C ALA A 46 -0.10 -22.00 3.03
N ILE A 47 -0.65 -21.11 2.21
CA ILE A 47 -0.48 -21.12 0.74
C ILE A 47 0.85 -20.48 0.33
N ASN A 48 1.24 -19.38 0.97
CA ASN A 48 2.47 -18.63 0.68
C ASN A 48 3.13 -18.13 1.97
N PRO A 49 4.03 -18.94 2.57
CA PRO A 49 4.71 -18.60 3.81
C PRO A 49 5.57 -17.33 3.74
N ASP A 50 6.02 -16.95 2.54
CA ASP A 50 6.91 -15.80 2.31
C ASP A 50 6.13 -14.50 2.00
N VAL A 51 4.80 -14.50 2.15
CA VAL A 51 4.00 -13.30 1.91
C VAL A 51 4.40 -12.18 2.87
N LYS A 52 4.77 -11.02 2.32
CA LYS A 52 5.02 -9.83 3.12
C LYS A 52 3.69 -9.21 3.57
N ILE A 53 3.57 -8.92 4.87
CA ILE A 53 2.41 -8.23 5.46
C ILE A 53 2.83 -6.78 5.80
N ILE A 54 2.14 -5.81 5.20
CA ILE A 54 2.23 -4.39 5.58
C ILE A 54 0.96 -3.98 6.33
N ALA A 55 1.07 -3.12 7.34
CA ALA A 55 -0.08 -2.66 8.12
C ALA A 55 -0.12 -1.14 8.33
N THR A 56 -1.31 -0.59 8.49
CA THR A 56 -1.50 0.84 8.81
C THR A 56 -2.73 1.05 9.71
N PRO A 57 -2.74 2.00 10.65
CA PRO A 57 -3.94 2.42 11.33
C PRO A 57 -4.70 3.49 10.53
N TRP A 58 -6.03 3.43 10.51
CA TRP A 58 -6.85 4.54 10.01
C TRP A 58 -6.97 5.66 11.05
N THR A 59 -6.84 5.35 12.33
CA THR A 59 -6.97 6.33 13.40
C THR A 59 -6.28 5.79 14.65
N ALA A 60 -5.73 6.68 15.47
CA ALA A 60 -5.32 6.32 16.83
C ALA A 60 -6.56 6.09 17.72
N PRO A 61 -6.44 5.39 18.86
CA PRO A 61 -7.49 5.36 19.87
C PRO A 61 -8.02 6.77 20.17
N ARG A 62 -9.35 6.93 20.23
CA ARG A 62 -9.99 8.26 20.28
C ARG A 62 -9.53 9.14 21.43
N TRP A 63 -9.15 8.55 22.56
CA TRP A 63 -8.65 9.27 23.73
C TRP A 63 -7.25 9.89 23.53
N MET A 64 -6.50 9.42 22.52
CA MET A 64 -5.20 9.97 22.11
C MET A 64 -5.32 11.17 21.15
N LYS A 65 -6.53 11.60 20.81
CA LYS A 65 -6.76 12.61 19.77
C LYS A 65 -7.09 13.98 20.36
N ARG A 66 -6.53 15.02 19.76
CA ARG A 66 -6.87 16.43 19.95
C ARG A 66 -7.51 17.03 18.70
N ARG A 67 -8.13 18.20 18.81
CA ARG A 67 -8.66 18.92 17.64
C ARG A 67 -7.54 19.33 16.69
N VAL A 68 -7.88 19.53 15.42
CA VAL A 68 -6.89 19.94 14.41
C VAL A 68 -6.36 21.35 14.68
N ASN A 69 -7.22 22.23 15.21
CA ASN A 69 -6.95 23.67 15.33
C ASN A 69 -6.62 24.13 16.76
N ASN A 70 -6.65 23.24 17.75
CA ASN A 70 -6.27 23.53 19.14
C ASN A 70 -6.03 22.21 19.92
N ASP A 71 -5.53 22.34 21.15
CA ASP A 71 -5.11 21.21 21.98
C ASP A 71 -6.24 20.55 22.78
N SER A 72 -7.50 20.91 22.55
CA SER A 72 -8.61 20.27 23.25
C SER A 72 -8.84 18.83 22.79
N ASP A 73 -9.23 17.98 23.74
CA ASP A 73 -9.61 16.59 23.50
C ASP A 73 -10.63 16.45 22.37
N TYR A 74 -10.43 15.44 21.53
CA TYR A 74 -11.29 15.18 20.39
C TYR A 74 -11.63 13.70 20.25
N TYR A 75 -12.71 13.30 20.91
CA TYR A 75 -13.17 11.92 20.95
C TYR A 75 -13.99 11.55 19.70
N SER A 76 -13.32 11.35 18.57
CA SER A 76 -13.94 11.05 17.26
C SER A 76 -13.15 10.01 16.47
N TRP A 77 -13.84 9.17 15.71
CA TRP A 77 -13.23 8.19 14.80
C TRP A 77 -12.52 8.84 13.62
N THR A 78 -13.04 9.96 13.15
CA THR A 78 -12.51 10.74 12.03
C THR A 78 -11.80 12.01 12.50
N SER A 79 -11.00 12.62 11.63
CA SER A 79 -10.32 13.91 11.83
C SER A 79 -9.46 13.94 13.10
N GLY A 80 -9.17 15.12 13.65
CA GLY A 80 -8.29 15.29 14.81
C GLY A 80 -6.82 14.99 14.51
N ARG A 81 -5.97 15.24 15.49
CA ARG A 81 -4.51 15.00 15.44
C ARG A 81 -4.08 14.18 16.65
N LEU A 82 -2.94 13.51 16.53
CA LEU A 82 -2.36 12.81 17.67
C LEU A 82 -1.88 13.83 18.71
N LYS A 83 -2.24 13.59 19.98
CA LYS A 83 -1.73 14.36 21.12
C LYS A 83 -0.23 14.10 21.31
N PRO A 84 0.62 15.15 21.41
CA PRO A 84 2.05 14.99 21.70
C PRO A 84 2.31 14.18 22.98
N GLU A 85 1.50 14.38 24.02
CA GLU A 85 1.60 13.63 25.27
C GLU A 85 1.28 12.13 25.13
N CYS A 86 0.61 11.72 24.04
CA CYS A 86 0.30 10.32 23.74
C CYS A 86 1.32 9.68 22.78
N TYR A 87 2.40 10.35 22.38
CA TYR A 87 3.36 9.78 21.43
C TYR A 87 4.01 8.49 21.95
N GLN A 88 4.39 8.44 23.24
CA GLN A 88 4.99 7.24 23.81
C GLN A 88 3.98 6.09 23.91
N ASP A 89 2.75 6.37 24.38
CA ASP A 89 1.68 5.38 24.46
C ASP A 89 1.29 4.83 23.07
N TYR A 90 1.23 5.71 22.06
CA TYR A 90 0.92 5.28 20.70
C TYR A 90 2.06 4.49 20.06
N ALA A 91 3.32 4.83 20.34
CA ALA A 91 4.46 3.99 19.95
C ALA A 91 4.40 2.60 20.62
N GLU A 92 4.03 2.55 21.91
CA GLU A 92 3.80 1.28 22.61
C GLU A 92 2.64 0.49 21.99
N TYR A 93 1.56 1.16 21.56
CA TYR A 93 0.44 0.54 20.83
C TYR A 93 0.92 -0.22 19.58
N PHE A 94 1.77 0.40 18.74
CA PHE A 94 2.38 -0.28 17.59
C PHE A 94 3.24 -1.48 18.00
N VAL A 95 4.10 -1.32 19.02
CA VAL A 95 4.97 -2.41 19.50
C VAL A 95 4.15 -3.60 20.00
N ARG A 96 3.10 -3.34 20.79
CA ARG A 96 2.21 -4.38 21.30
C ARG A 96 1.43 -5.06 20.17
N TRP A 97 0.94 -4.30 19.20
CA TRP A 97 0.25 -4.85 18.03
C TRP A 97 1.16 -5.78 17.25
N ILE A 98 2.38 -5.33 16.89
CA ILE A 98 3.36 -6.16 16.16
C ILE A 98 3.72 -7.43 16.94
N ARG A 99 3.88 -7.34 18.27
CA ARG A 99 4.17 -8.50 19.11
C ARG A 99 3.02 -9.50 19.17
N VAL A 100 1.78 -9.03 19.28
CA VAL A 100 0.60 -9.89 19.23
C VAL A 100 0.52 -10.58 17.87
N MET A 101 0.67 -9.84 16.77
CA MET A 101 0.68 -10.41 15.42
C MET A 101 1.78 -11.48 15.27
N LYS A 102 3.00 -11.19 15.75
CA LYS A 102 4.10 -12.17 15.75
C LYS A 102 3.77 -13.41 16.59
N SER A 103 3.14 -13.25 17.75
CA SER A 103 2.72 -14.39 18.59
C SER A 103 1.67 -15.29 17.93
N GLN A 104 0.93 -14.76 16.96
CA GLN A 104 -0.03 -15.50 16.14
C GLN A 104 0.59 -16.11 14.87
N GLY A 105 1.90 -15.94 14.67
CA GLY A 105 2.63 -16.43 13.50
C GLY A 105 2.71 -15.45 12.35
N PHE A 106 2.33 -14.18 12.54
CA PHE A 106 2.34 -13.16 11.49
C PHE A 106 3.57 -12.26 11.60
N ASP A 107 4.49 -12.40 10.66
CA ASP A 107 5.64 -11.50 10.53
C ASP A 107 5.26 -10.20 9.83
N ILE A 108 5.25 -9.10 10.58
CA ILE A 108 4.94 -7.78 10.06
C ILE A 108 6.18 -7.20 9.39
N TYR A 109 6.15 -7.17 8.05
CA TYR A 109 7.26 -6.70 7.22
C TYR A 109 7.44 -5.18 7.31
N ALA A 110 6.35 -4.43 7.26
CA ALA A 110 6.36 -2.97 7.33
C ALA A 110 5.09 -2.42 7.99
N VAL A 111 5.19 -1.21 8.53
CA VAL A 111 4.04 -0.38 8.92
C VAL A 111 4.15 1.01 8.33
N THR A 112 3.02 1.63 8.05
CA THR A 112 2.91 3.09 7.97
C THR A 112 2.26 3.60 9.26
N LEU A 113 2.50 4.87 9.61
CA LEU A 113 2.12 5.40 10.92
C LEU A 113 0.68 5.92 10.96
N GLN A 114 0.09 6.13 9.80
CA GLN A 114 -1.27 6.61 9.59
C GLN A 114 -1.64 6.38 8.13
N ASN A 115 -2.80 5.79 7.87
CA ASN A 115 -3.39 5.72 6.54
C ASN A 115 -3.82 7.12 6.11
N GLU A 116 -3.43 7.56 4.92
CA GLU A 116 -3.88 8.83 4.34
C GLU A 116 -3.82 10.02 5.32
N PRO A 117 -2.66 10.35 5.89
CA PRO A 117 -2.54 11.31 7.00
C PRO A 117 -3.02 12.74 6.70
N LEU A 118 -3.32 13.07 5.43
CA LEU A 118 -3.88 14.36 5.06
C LEU A 118 -5.42 14.34 4.94
N ASN A 119 -6.02 13.15 4.90
CA ASN A 119 -7.45 12.94 4.82
C ASN A 119 -8.09 13.09 6.21
N LYS A 120 -9.00 14.05 6.37
CA LYS A 120 -9.77 14.30 7.60
C LYS A 120 -11.15 13.63 7.60
N GLY A 121 -11.53 13.02 6.47
CA GLY A 121 -12.84 12.40 6.23
C GLY A 121 -12.84 10.91 6.49
N ASN A 122 -13.44 10.12 5.58
CA ASN A 122 -13.63 8.68 5.70
C ASN A 122 -14.53 8.29 6.91
N SER A 123 -14.75 7.00 7.17
CA SER A 123 -15.42 6.52 8.40
C SER A 123 -14.48 6.55 9.61
N MET A 124 -13.17 6.43 9.37
CA MET A 124 -12.11 6.52 10.35
C MET A 124 -10.92 7.24 9.74
N SER A 125 -10.37 8.22 10.44
CA SER A 125 -9.20 8.99 10.00
C SER A 125 -8.53 9.72 11.15
N MET A 126 -7.27 10.07 10.97
CA MET A 126 -6.56 11.02 11.80
C MET A 126 -5.61 11.86 10.94
N TYR A 127 -5.71 13.18 11.07
CA TYR A 127 -4.80 14.10 10.41
C TYR A 127 -3.44 14.07 11.10
N MET A 128 -2.38 13.86 10.34
CA MET A 128 -1.00 13.86 10.84
C MET A 128 -0.11 14.54 9.80
N PRO A 129 0.11 15.86 9.87
CA PRO A 129 1.01 16.53 8.94
C PRO A 129 2.46 16.07 9.15
N TRP A 130 3.32 16.30 8.17
CA TRP A 130 4.68 15.73 8.17
C TRP A 130 5.50 16.13 9.39
N GLN A 131 5.26 17.32 9.97
CA GLN A 131 5.92 17.78 11.19
C GLN A 131 5.60 16.89 12.40
N GLU A 132 4.35 16.44 12.53
CA GLU A 132 3.95 15.53 13.62
C GLU A 132 4.45 14.11 13.36
N GLN A 133 4.39 13.63 12.12
CA GLN A 133 4.92 12.31 11.80
C GLN A 133 6.44 12.26 12.01
N LEU A 134 7.16 13.33 11.66
CA LEU A 134 8.59 13.50 11.94
C LEU A 134 8.88 13.38 13.43
N GLU A 135 8.20 14.19 14.25
CA GLU A 135 8.44 14.21 15.69
C GLU A 135 8.08 12.87 16.35
N PHE A 136 6.97 12.26 15.94
CA PHE A 136 6.54 10.95 16.42
C PHE A 136 7.56 9.85 16.09
N ILE A 137 8.13 9.86 14.87
CA ILE A 137 9.22 8.94 14.47
C ILE A 137 10.44 9.12 15.36
N LYS A 138 10.88 10.37 15.46
CA LYS A 138 12.14 10.75 16.10
C LYS A 138 12.15 10.47 17.60
N THR A 139 11.04 10.80 18.27
CA THR A 139 10.99 10.79 19.74
C THR A 139 10.30 9.57 20.34
N ALA A 140 9.49 8.84 19.56
CA ALA A 140 8.68 7.75 20.10
C ALA A 140 8.81 6.45 19.28
N VAL A 141 8.19 6.36 18.10
CA VAL A 141 8.03 5.05 17.42
C VAL A 141 9.36 4.46 16.95
N GLY A 142 10.30 5.27 16.46
CA GLY A 142 11.65 4.82 16.11
C GLY A 142 12.42 4.23 17.29
N PRO A 143 12.63 5.00 18.37
CA PRO A 143 13.25 4.49 19.61
C PRO A 143 12.52 3.28 20.21
N ALA A 144 11.18 3.27 20.21
CA ALA A 144 10.39 2.16 20.74
C ALA A 144 10.61 0.87 19.95
N PHE A 145 10.67 0.93 18.62
CA PHE A 145 10.96 -0.25 17.78
C PHE A 145 12.38 -0.77 18.03
N GLY A 146 13.36 0.13 18.13
CA GLY A 146 14.74 -0.22 18.46
C GLY A 146 14.85 -0.90 19.83
N LYS A 147 14.24 -0.31 20.87
CA LYS A 147 14.19 -0.89 22.23
C LYS A 147 13.48 -2.24 22.27
N ALA A 148 12.44 -2.41 21.46
CA ALA A 148 11.68 -3.64 21.38
C ALA A 148 12.35 -4.73 20.52
N GLY A 149 13.46 -4.43 19.83
CA GLY A 149 14.17 -5.35 18.94
C GLY A 149 13.38 -5.69 17.68
N LEU A 150 12.51 -4.79 17.20
CA LEU A 150 11.67 -5.03 16.03
C LEU A 150 12.42 -4.69 14.74
N ASN A 151 12.41 -5.62 13.78
CA ASN A 151 12.93 -5.42 12.42
C ASN A 151 11.87 -4.89 11.43
N THR A 152 10.64 -4.67 11.91
CA THR A 152 9.54 -4.14 11.09
C THR A 152 9.90 -2.77 10.55
N LYS A 153 9.81 -2.60 9.23
CA LYS A 153 10.12 -1.35 8.54
C LYS A 153 9.09 -0.27 8.86
N ILE A 154 9.54 0.98 9.01
CA ILE A 154 8.66 2.15 9.02
C ILE A 154 8.67 2.78 7.63
N LEU A 155 7.48 2.91 7.04
CA LEU A 155 7.24 3.64 5.80
C LEU A 155 6.48 4.93 6.12
N VAL A 156 6.97 6.05 5.62
CA VAL A 156 6.33 7.36 5.82
C VAL A 156 5.29 7.65 4.74
N TYR A 157 4.45 8.63 5.02
CA TYR A 157 3.43 9.19 4.14
C TYR A 157 2.17 8.35 3.94
N ASP A 158 2.14 7.37 3.03
CA ASP A 158 0.95 6.52 2.76
C ASP A 158 -0.26 7.30 2.24
N HIS A 159 -0.04 8.17 1.25
CA HIS A 159 -1.10 9.00 0.64
C HIS A 159 -0.75 9.46 -0.80
N ASN A 160 -1.50 10.44 -1.33
CA ASN A 160 -1.53 10.80 -2.75
C ASN A 160 -0.33 11.57 -3.29
N TYR A 161 0.02 11.39 -4.56
CA TYR A 161 1.17 12.09 -5.17
C TYR A 161 1.14 13.63 -5.11
N ASN A 162 -0.04 14.25 -5.03
CA ASN A 162 -0.20 15.71 -5.00
C ASN A 162 -0.24 16.31 -3.58
N TYR A 163 -0.13 15.49 -2.54
CA TYR A 163 -0.28 15.94 -1.14
C TYR A 163 -1.59 16.71 -0.89
N ASP A 164 -2.66 16.27 -1.58
CA ASP A 164 -4.00 16.87 -1.59
C ASP A 164 -4.03 18.37 -1.93
N GLY A 165 -2.98 18.87 -2.61
CA GLY A 165 -2.84 20.30 -2.93
C GLY A 165 -2.55 21.18 -1.71
N ILE A 166 -2.20 20.59 -0.57
CA ILE A 166 -1.92 21.32 0.66
C ILE A 166 -0.48 21.84 0.60
N ALA A 167 -0.32 23.17 0.61
CA ALA A 167 0.95 23.84 0.33
C ALA A 167 2.06 23.51 1.35
N ASP A 168 1.75 23.48 2.64
CA ASP A 168 2.71 23.19 3.71
C ASP A 168 3.04 21.69 3.85
N GLN A 169 2.31 20.83 3.12
CA GLN A 169 2.50 19.38 3.10
C GLN A 169 3.21 18.88 1.83
N GLN A 170 3.55 19.79 0.92
CA GLN A 170 4.31 19.44 -0.28
C GLN A 170 5.67 18.83 0.09
N GLY A 171 5.99 17.70 -0.54
CA GLY A 171 7.21 16.97 -0.24
C GLY A 171 7.18 16.21 1.08
N TYR A 172 6.00 15.89 1.62
CA TYR A 172 5.78 15.23 2.91
C TYR A 172 6.87 14.20 3.29
N PRO A 173 7.10 13.09 2.54
CA PRO A 173 8.11 12.12 2.94
C PRO A 173 9.53 12.66 2.84
N MET A 174 9.81 13.53 1.87
CA MET A 174 11.14 14.14 1.70
C MET A 174 11.49 15.09 2.84
N ASN A 175 10.51 15.81 3.41
CA ASN A 175 10.73 16.68 4.56
C ASN A 175 11.10 15.88 5.81
N ILE A 176 10.46 14.72 6.01
CA ILE A 176 10.82 13.79 7.11
C ILE A 176 12.21 13.19 6.87
N LEU A 177 12.49 12.73 5.64
CA LEU A 177 13.76 12.10 5.29
C LEU A 177 14.96 13.05 5.30
N ALA A 178 14.73 14.37 5.26
CA ALA A 178 15.77 15.37 5.42
C ALA A 178 16.31 15.48 6.86
N ASP A 179 15.53 15.07 7.88
CA ASP A 179 16.01 14.95 9.26
C ASP A 179 16.71 13.58 9.44
N THR A 180 18.04 13.61 9.57
CA THR A 180 18.86 12.38 9.69
C THR A 180 18.58 11.57 10.96
N GLU A 181 18.03 12.17 12.01
CA GLU A 181 17.67 11.47 13.24
C GLU A 181 16.42 10.64 13.07
N ALA A 182 15.41 11.16 12.36
CA ALA A 182 14.24 10.40 11.98
C ALA A 182 14.54 9.40 10.85
N ALA A 183 15.29 9.84 9.83
CA ALA A 183 15.56 9.05 8.62
C ALA A 183 16.28 7.72 8.91
N ARG A 184 17.02 7.59 10.03
CA ARG A 184 17.66 6.31 10.42
C ARG A 184 16.65 5.21 10.77
N TYR A 185 15.44 5.58 11.19
CA TYR A 185 14.36 4.65 11.52
C TYR A 185 13.43 4.37 10.32
N VAL A 186 13.51 5.20 9.28
CA VAL A 186 12.61 5.14 8.12
C VAL A 186 13.25 4.35 6.98
N ALA A 187 12.57 3.28 6.56
CA ALA A 187 13.00 2.46 5.44
C ALA A 187 12.68 3.12 4.09
N GLY A 188 11.59 3.88 4.01
CA GLY A 188 11.08 4.41 2.75
C GLY A 188 9.76 5.14 2.87
N SER A 189 9.08 5.32 1.74
CA SER A 189 7.77 5.97 1.64
C SER A 189 6.71 5.06 0.99
N ALA A 190 5.46 5.32 1.33
CA ALA A 190 4.27 4.66 0.81
C ALA A 190 3.38 5.66 0.06
N TRP A 191 2.75 5.24 -1.03
CA TRP A 191 2.03 6.12 -1.96
C TRP A 191 0.74 5.50 -2.51
N HIS A 192 -0.27 6.37 -2.68
CA HIS A 192 -1.56 6.09 -3.30
C HIS A 192 -1.70 6.90 -4.60
N ASN A 193 -2.62 6.51 -5.50
CA ASN A 193 -2.84 7.20 -6.78
C ASN A 193 -4.20 7.89 -6.93
N TYR A 194 -4.92 8.20 -5.85
CA TYR A 194 -6.24 8.85 -5.98
C TYR A 194 -6.13 10.24 -6.60
N TYR A 195 -5.03 10.95 -6.33
CA TYR A 195 -4.73 12.24 -6.92
C TYR A 195 -3.24 12.42 -7.23
N GLY A 196 -2.94 13.30 -8.20
CA GLY A 196 -1.58 13.65 -8.59
C GLY A 196 -1.00 12.76 -9.68
N ASN A 197 0.34 12.74 -9.79
CA ASN A 197 1.05 12.07 -10.87
C ASN A 197 2.27 11.28 -10.34
N PRO A 198 2.50 10.04 -10.81
CA PRO A 198 3.62 9.21 -10.36
C PRO A 198 5.02 9.79 -10.64
N LYS A 199 5.15 10.82 -11.49
CA LYS A 199 6.40 11.59 -11.65
C LYS A 199 6.90 12.22 -10.34
N GLU A 200 6.05 12.39 -9.34
CA GLU A 200 6.51 12.84 -8.02
C GLU A 200 7.57 11.89 -7.42
N LEU A 201 7.48 10.59 -7.74
CA LEU A 201 8.46 9.58 -7.30
C LEU A 201 9.86 9.82 -7.90
N ASP A 202 10.00 10.57 -9.00
CA ASP A 202 11.32 10.94 -9.56
C ASP A 202 12.14 11.76 -8.54
N LYS A 203 11.47 12.55 -7.67
CA LYS A 203 12.13 13.30 -6.60
C LYS A 203 12.64 12.40 -5.49
N MET A 204 11.91 11.32 -5.17
CA MET A 204 12.35 10.32 -4.20
C MET A 204 13.58 9.58 -4.72
N VAL A 205 13.53 9.07 -5.95
CA VAL A 205 14.64 8.34 -6.58
C VAL A 205 15.90 9.20 -6.68
N SER A 206 15.77 10.48 -7.02
CA SER A 206 16.91 11.39 -7.18
C SER A 206 17.52 11.88 -5.86
N ARG A 207 16.70 12.17 -4.85
CA ARG A 207 17.17 12.77 -3.57
C ARG A 207 17.47 11.75 -2.48
N PHE A 208 16.80 10.60 -2.51
CA PHE A 208 16.88 9.57 -1.46
C PHE A 208 17.00 8.16 -2.09
N PRO A 209 18.05 7.91 -2.90
CA PRO A 209 18.20 6.66 -3.65
C PRO A 209 18.38 5.40 -2.77
N ASP A 210 18.73 5.58 -1.50
CA ASP A 210 18.84 4.53 -0.49
C ASP A 210 17.49 4.18 0.17
N LYS A 211 16.47 5.02 -0.01
CA LYS A 211 15.14 4.85 0.60
C LYS A 211 14.21 4.09 -0.34
N GLU A 212 13.42 3.21 0.25
CA GLU A 212 12.48 2.37 -0.49
C GLU A 212 11.21 3.16 -0.89
N ILE A 213 10.58 2.72 -1.96
CA ILE A 213 9.27 3.23 -2.41
C ILE A 213 8.31 2.04 -2.47
N TYR A 214 7.11 2.21 -1.92
CA TYR A 214 6.03 1.25 -2.00
C TYR A 214 4.76 1.92 -2.53
N PHE A 215 4.07 1.26 -3.45
CA PHE A 215 2.71 1.62 -3.82
C PHE A 215 1.75 0.79 -2.98
N THR A 216 0.95 1.46 -2.14
CA THR A 216 0.24 0.78 -1.05
C THR A 216 -1.26 0.70 -1.24
N GLU A 217 -1.84 1.53 -2.11
CA GLU A 217 -3.29 1.57 -2.27
C GLU A 217 -3.75 2.17 -3.60
N ALA A 218 -4.75 1.52 -4.19
CA ALA A 218 -5.58 2.06 -5.26
C ALA A 218 -6.93 1.34 -5.26
N SER A 219 -7.97 2.06 -5.66
CA SER A 219 -9.33 1.53 -5.78
C SER A 219 -9.93 1.85 -7.14
N ILE A 220 -10.84 0.99 -7.56
CA ILE A 220 -11.82 1.26 -8.62
C ILE A 220 -13.22 1.05 -8.05
N GLY A 221 -14.23 1.51 -8.75
CA GLY A 221 -15.61 1.39 -8.30
C GLY A 221 -16.61 1.82 -9.35
N GLY A 222 -17.83 2.14 -8.91
CA GLY A 222 -18.92 2.60 -9.79
C GLY A 222 -18.56 3.80 -10.66
N TRP A 223 -17.56 4.60 -10.27
CA TRP A 223 -17.06 5.75 -11.03
C TRP A 223 -16.13 5.37 -12.21
N ALA A 224 -15.70 4.12 -12.29
CA ALA A 224 -14.74 3.62 -13.27
C ALA A 224 -15.28 2.38 -14.04
N PRO A 225 -16.40 2.50 -14.78
CA PRO A 225 -17.08 1.33 -15.36
C PRO A 225 -16.43 0.77 -16.63
N ASP A 226 -15.58 1.55 -17.32
CA ASP A 226 -14.95 1.12 -18.58
C ASP A 226 -13.77 0.20 -18.31
N PHE A 227 -13.97 -1.10 -18.52
CA PHE A 227 -12.96 -2.13 -18.31
C PHE A 227 -11.68 -1.88 -19.13
N ALA A 228 -11.80 -1.60 -20.43
CA ALA A 228 -10.63 -1.48 -21.30
C ALA A 228 -9.79 -0.26 -20.93
N LYS A 229 -10.45 0.87 -20.67
CA LYS A 229 -9.78 2.10 -20.22
C LYS A 229 -9.11 1.91 -18.86
N CYS A 230 -9.81 1.32 -17.88
CA CYS A 230 -9.27 1.13 -16.53
C CYS A 230 -8.12 0.12 -16.53
N LEU A 231 -8.25 -0.99 -17.27
CA LEU A 231 -7.19 -2.00 -17.39
C LEU A 231 -5.86 -1.37 -17.80
N MET A 232 -5.87 -0.64 -18.92
CA MET A 232 -4.67 -0.02 -19.47
C MET A 232 -4.16 1.12 -18.58
N THR A 233 -5.05 2.03 -18.16
CA THR A 233 -4.67 3.22 -17.38
C THR A 233 -4.10 2.85 -16.01
N ASP A 234 -4.69 1.87 -15.32
CA ASP A 234 -4.21 1.42 -14.01
C ASP A 234 -2.92 0.62 -14.15
N PHE A 235 -2.76 -0.18 -15.22
CA PHE A 235 -1.52 -0.91 -15.42
C PHE A 235 -0.34 0.02 -15.68
N ASP A 236 -0.52 1.05 -16.52
CA ASP A 236 0.50 2.08 -16.70
C ASP A 236 0.78 2.79 -15.38
N ASN A 237 -0.21 3.48 -14.80
CA ASN A 237 0.00 4.37 -13.66
C ASN A 237 0.46 3.66 -12.38
N ILE A 238 0.02 2.42 -12.14
CA ILE A 238 0.32 1.67 -10.91
C ILE A 238 1.53 0.76 -11.10
N PHE A 239 1.65 0.06 -12.23
CA PHE A 239 2.70 -0.94 -12.43
C PHE A 239 3.86 -0.38 -13.24
N ILE A 240 3.65 0.06 -14.49
CA ILE A 240 4.75 0.57 -15.33
C ILE A 240 5.41 1.80 -14.70
N GLN A 241 4.62 2.81 -14.34
CA GLN A 241 5.13 4.08 -13.84
C GLN A 241 5.78 3.96 -12.46
N THR A 242 5.28 3.10 -11.55
CA THR A 242 5.92 2.96 -10.23
C THR A 242 7.12 2.03 -10.29
N LEU A 243 7.03 0.88 -10.97
CA LEU A 243 8.15 -0.09 -11.02
C LEU A 243 9.33 0.45 -11.82
N SER A 244 9.11 1.31 -12.82
CA SER A 244 10.19 2.04 -13.49
C SER A 244 10.94 3.02 -12.59
N ARG A 245 10.34 3.39 -11.44
CA ARG A 245 10.87 4.32 -10.43
C ARG A 245 11.24 3.60 -9.13
N GLU A 246 11.80 2.40 -9.27
CA GLU A 246 12.34 1.60 -8.16
C GLU A 246 11.33 1.21 -7.07
N ASN A 247 10.02 1.27 -7.36
CA ASN A 247 8.98 0.76 -6.47
C ASN A 247 9.22 -0.73 -6.16
N LYS A 248 9.23 -1.08 -4.88
CA LYS A 248 9.55 -2.43 -4.39
C LYS A 248 8.33 -3.32 -4.17
N GLY A 249 7.13 -2.77 -4.27
CA GLY A 249 5.91 -3.55 -4.11
C GLY A 249 4.64 -2.75 -4.42
N VAL A 250 3.61 -3.48 -4.84
CA VAL A 250 2.27 -2.94 -5.10
C VAL A 250 1.28 -3.72 -4.24
N THR A 251 0.51 -3.02 -3.41
CA THR A 251 -0.78 -3.48 -2.91
C THR A 251 -1.89 -2.61 -3.48
N LEU A 252 -3.07 -3.20 -3.68
CA LEU A 252 -4.30 -2.49 -4.01
C LEU A 252 -5.21 -2.52 -2.77
N TRP A 253 -6.49 -2.18 -2.94
CA TRP A 253 -7.46 -2.17 -1.85
C TRP A 253 -8.08 -3.53 -1.55
N ASN A 254 -9.40 -3.59 -1.40
CA ASN A 254 -10.11 -4.81 -1.02
C ASN A 254 -9.89 -5.95 -2.03
N LEU A 255 -9.43 -7.10 -1.55
CA LEU A 255 -9.28 -8.28 -2.40
C LEU A 255 -10.64 -8.83 -2.86
N VAL A 256 -11.62 -8.86 -1.95
CA VAL A 256 -12.96 -9.39 -2.22
C VAL A 256 -14.01 -8.44 -1.65
N LEU A 257 -15.01 -8.10 -2.45
CA LEU A 257 -16.26 -7.47 -2.01
C LEU A 257 -17.46 -8.17 -2.67
N ASP A 258 -18.65 -7.99 -2.11
CA ASP A 258 -19.87 -8.60 -2.63
C ASP A 258 -20.61 -7.72 -3.66
N GLU A 259 -21.73 -8.21 -4.21
CA GLU A 259 -22.61 -7.48 -5.13
C GLU A 259 -23.17 -6.16 -4.56
N ASN A 260 -23.04 -5.93 -3.25
CA ASN A 260 -23.45 -4.71 -2.56
C ASN A 260 -22.25 -3.81 -2.23
N TYR A 261 -21.05 -4.09 -2.75
CA TYR A 261 -19.81 -3.32 -2.51
C TYR A 261 -19.36 -3.35 -1.05
N GLY A 262 -19.68 -4.40 -0.31
CA GLY A 262 -19.49 -4.44 1.14
C GLY A 262 -18.89 -5.74 1.68
N PRO A 263 -18.86 -5.87 3.02
CA PRO A 263 -19.35 -4.89 4.01
C PRO A 263 -18.56 -3.56 3.99
N LYS A 264 -19.23 -2.46 4.33
CA LYS A 264 -18.66 -1.10 4.27
C LYS A 264 -19.27 -0.19 5.35
N ARG A 265 -18.54 0.84 5.76
CA ARG A 265 -18.96 1.79 6.81
C ARG A 265 -19.55 3.09 6.25
N PRO A 266 -20.54 3.70 6.91
CA PRO A 266 -20.98 5.06 6.59
C PRO A 266 -19.82 6.07 6.65
N GLY A 267 -19.77 7.00 5.70
CA GLY A 267 -18.66 7.95 5.56
C GLY A 267 -17.43 7.39 4.85
N GLY A 268 -17.34 6.07 4.68
CA GLY A 268 -16.34 5.39 3.85
C GLY A 268 -16.70 5.28 2.37
N CYS A 269 -15.93 4.51 1.61
CA CYS A 269 -16.23 4.28 0.20
C CYS A 269 -17.52 3.45 0.01
N GLN A 270 -18.51 4.01 -0.71
CA GLN A 270 -19.84 3.38 -0.85
C GLN A 270 -20.04 2.55 -2.12
N ASN A 271 -19.14 2.67 -3.10
CA ASN A 271 -19.26 2.05 -4.41
C ASN A 271 -17.91 1.53 -4.92
N CYS A 272 -16.98 1.21 -4.04
CA CYS A 272 -15.72 0.55 -4.38
C CYS A 272 -15.99 -0.89 -4.83
N TYR A 273 -15.21 -1.37 -5.79
CA TYR A 273 -15.18 -2.79 -6.12
C TYR A 273 -14.03 -3.48 -5.39
N GLY A 274 -14.23 -4.76 -5.10
CA GLY A 274 -13.12 -5.64 -4.78
C GLY A 274 -12.33 -5.97 -6.05
N VAL A 275 -11.07 -6.37 -5.87
CA VAL A 275 -10.29 -7.00 -6.95
C VAL A 275 -11.08 -8.16 -7.57
N ILE A 276 -11.79 -8.91 -6.73
CA ILE A 276 -12.75 -9.94 -7.07
C ILE A 276 -14.11 -9.56 -6.48
N MET A 277 -15.18 -9.75 -7.27
CA MET A 277 -16.55 -9.66 -6.77
C MET A 277 -17.10 -11.06 -6.52
N ILE A 278 -17.86 -11.22 -5.44
CA ILE A 278 -18.56 -12.46 -5.11
C ILE A 278 -20.07 -12.22 -4.96
N ASP A 279 -20.83 -13.30 -5.03
CA ASP A 279 -22.21 -13.36 -4.55
C ASP A 279 -22.20 -13.63 -3.04
N SER A 280 -22.76 -12.73 -2.25
CA SER A 280 -22.73 -12.76 -0.78
C SER A 280 -23.42 -14.01 -0.17
N LYS A 281 -24.36 -14.62 -0.88
CA LYS A 281 -25.14 -15.77 -0.40
C LYS A 281 -24.47 -17.10 -0.68
N THR A 282 -23.77 -17.20 -1.80
CA THR A 282 -23.19 -18.45 -2.31
C THR A 282 -21.67 -18.48 -2.27
N GLY A 283 -21.02 -17.33 -2.09
CA GLY A 283 -19.56 -17.18 -2.15
C GLY A 283 -18.97 -17.36 -3.54
N LYS A 284 -19.80 -17.49 -4.60
CA LYS A 284 -19.32 -17.69 -5.96
C LYS A 284 -18.70 -16.40 -6.49
N VAL A 285 -17.56 -16.51 -7.16
CA VAL A 285 -16.96 -15.40 -7.91
C VAL A 285 -17.89 -15.01 -9.05
N THR A 286 -18.36 -13.77 -9.03
CA THR A 286 -19.25 -13.19 -10.04
C THR A 286 -18.49 -12.36 -11.06
N ASP A 287 -17.39 -11.73 -10.65
CA ASP A 287 -16.56 -10.91 -11.54
C ASP A 287 -15.11 -10.82 -11.06
N ARG A 288 -14.19 -10.63 -12.00
CA ARG A 288 -12.79 -10.26 -11.75
C ARG A 288 -12.56 -8.89 -12.36
N LYS A 289 -12.32 -7.88 -11.52
CA LYS A 289 -12.13 -6.51 -12.01
C LYS A 289 -10.75 -6.33 -12.62
N THR A 290 -10.52 -5.19 -13.28
CA THR A 290 -9.24 -4.85 -13.95
C THR A 290 -8.03 -5.01 -13.02
N GLN A 291 -8.20 -4.65 -11.75
CA GLN A 291 -7.22 -4.84 -10.68
C GLN A 291 -6.70 -6.29 -10.55
N TYR A 292 -7.57 -7.30 -10.75
CA TYR A 292 -7.18 -8.71 -10.70
C TYR A 292 -6.19 -9.03 -11.81
N TYR A 293 -6.49 -8.59 -13.04
CA TYR A 293 -5.65 -8.83 -14.20
C TYR A 293 -4.32 -8.09 -14.07
N ASN A 294 -4.33 -6.84 -13.62
CA ASN A 294 -3.13 -6.05 -13.43
C ASN A 294 -2.18 -6.69 -12.40
N LEU A 295 -2.71 -7.10 -11.24
CA LEU A 295 -1.95 -7.85 -10.24
C LEU A 295 -1.44 -9.19 -10.79
N ALA A 296 -2.26 -9.93 -11.51
CA ALA A 296 -1.89 -11.23 -12.07
C ALA A 296 -0.77 -11.11 -13.11
N HIS A 297 -0.82 -10.11 -13.99
CA HIS A 297 0.20 -9.86 -15.00
C HIS A 297 1.56 -9.60 -14.37
N ALA A 298 1.65 -8.71 -13.38
CA ALA A 298 2.91 -8.44 -12.69
C ALA A 298 3.38 -9.63 -11.83
N SER A 299 2.54 -10.13 -10.93
CA SER A 299 2.95 -11.11 -9.91
C SER A 299 3.27 -12.51 -10.45
N LYS A 300 2.74 -12.89 -11.62
CA LYS A 300 3.06 -14.18 -12.25
C LYS A 300 4.50 -14.26 -12.74
N VAL A 301 5.08 -13.13 -13.17
CA VAL A 301 6.41 -13.09 -13.81
C VAL A 301 7.46 -12.34 -13.00
N ILE A 302 7.05 -11.51 -12.04
CA ILE A 302 7.94 -10.77 -11.13
C ILE A 302 7.82 -11.38 -9.73
N ARG A 303 8.84 -12.13 -9.30
CA ARG A 303 8.85 -12.84 -8.01
C ARG A 303 9.52 -12.02 -6.91
N PRO A 304 9.22 -12.28 -5.62
CA PRO A 304 9.90 -11.61 -4.51
C PRO A 304 11.42 -11.71 -4.66
N GLY A 305 12.13 -10.59 -4.55
CA GLY A 305 13.58 -10.52 -4.74
C GLY A 305 14.02 -10.27 -6.19
N ALA A 306 13.09 -10.20 -7.15
CA ALA A 306 13.42 -9.82 -8.52
C ALA A 306 14.06 -8.43 -8.58
N ARG A 307 15.06 -8.30 -9.45
CA ARG A 307 15.75 -7.04 -9.72
C ARG A 307 15.30 -6.51 -11.08
N ARG A 308 14.86 -5.26 -11.14
CA ARG A 308 14.64 -4.59 -12.43
C ARG A 308 15.97 -4.49 -13.16
N ILE A 309 15.98 -4.83 -14.44
CA ILE A 309 17.16 -4.72 -15.30
C ILE A 309 16.91 -3.70 -16.41
N ALA A 310 17.97 -3.03 -16.85
CA ALA A 310 17.88 -2.08 -17.95
C ALA A 310 17.58 -2.82 -19.27
N THR A 311 16.67 -2.27 -20.06
CA THR A 311 16.43 -2.67 -21.44
C THR A 311 17.03 -1.64 -22.39
N LYS A 312 17.52 -2.09 -23.55
CA LYS A 312 17.98 -1.22 -24.65
C LYS A 312 17.07 -1.44 -25.85
N GLY A 313 16.69 -0.35 -26.50
CA GLY A 313 15.81 -0.39 -27.67
C GLY A 313 14.90 0.83 -27.72
N ASN A 314 14.45 1.19 -28.91
CA ASN A 314 13.51 2.28 -29.10
C ASN A 314 12.09 1.72 -29.07
N LEU A 315 11.33 2.06 -28.02
CA LEU A 315 9.90 1.75 -27.96
C LEU A 315 9.10 2.84 -28.67
N LYS A 316 8.05 2.44 -29.38
CA LYS A 316 7.09 3.37 -29.98
C LYS A 316 6.31 4.07 -28.86
N SER A 317 6.01 5.37 -29.02
CA SER A 317 5.12 6.07 -28.08
C SER A 317 3.79 5.32 -27.94
N GLY A 318 3.31 5.14 -26.70
CA GLY A 318 2.15 4.29 -26.40
C GLY A 318 2.49 2.81 -26.18
N VAL A 319 3.77 2.45 -26.15
CA VAL A 319 4.26 1.11 -25.79
C VAL A 319 5.24 1.21 -24.62
N SER A 320 4.99 0.45 -23.57
CA SER A 320 5.83 0.38 -22.37
C SER A 320 6.30 -1.05 -22.12
N CYS A 321 7.53 -1.20 -21.63
CA CYS A 321 8.08 -2.51 -21.28
C CYS A 321 9.06 -2.39 -20.12
N LEU A 322 8.95 -3.29 -19.15
CA LEU A 322 9.91 -3.45 -18.06
C LEU A 322 10.36 -4.91 -17.96
N ALA A 323 11.65 -5.10 -17.72
CA ALA A 323 12.26 -6.41 -17.56
C ALA A 323 12.87 -6.56 -16.16
N PHE A 324 12.81 -7.77 -15.63
CA PHE A 324 13.24 -8.14 -14.29
C PHE A 324 14.00 -9.47 -14.34
N LEU A 325 15.04 -9.60 -13.53
CA LEU A 325 15.73 -10.86 -13.27
C LEU A 325 15.25 -11.39 -11.92
N ASN A 326 14.57 -12.54 -11.94
CA ASN A 326 14.10 -13.22 -10.74
C ASN A 326 15.27 -13.93 -10.01
N PRO A 327 15.10 -14.26 -8.72
CA PRO A 327 16.11 -15.05 -7.98
C PRO A 327 16.34 -16.46 -8.53
N ASP A 328 15.36 -17.04 -9.25
CA ASP A 328 15.49 -18.31 -9.97
C ASP A 328 16.21 -18.17 -11.33
N HIS A 329 16.82 -17.01 -11.58
CA HIS A 329 17.49 -16.61 -12.83
C HIS A 329 16.59 -16.50 -14.07
N SER A 330 15.27 -16.67 -13.93
CA SER A 330 14.34 -16.39 -15.03
C SER A 330 14.15 -14.89 -15.25
N TYR A 331 13.94 -14.50 -16.51
CA TYR A 331 13.45 -13.17 -16.86
C TYR A 331 11.94 -13.09 -16.69
N GLY A 332 11.49 -12.02 -16.02
CA GLY A 332 10.11 -11.56 -16.01
C GLY A 332 9.99 -10.28 -16.81
N ILE A 333 9.09 -10.25 -17.79
CA ILE A 333 8.87 -9.06 -18.63
C ILE A 333 7.39 -8.70 -18.57
N ILE A 334 7.09 -7.43 -18.31
CA ILE A 334 5.75 -6.88 -18.43
C ILE A 334 5.71 -5.85 -19.56
N ILE A 335 4.65 -5.91 -20.35
CA ILE A 335 4.47 -5.11 -21.55
C ILE A 335 3.08 -4.49 -21.50
N GLU A 336 3.00 -3.23 -21.88
CA GLU A 336 1.75 -2.56 -22.19
C GLU A 336 1.82 -2.06 -23.65
N ASN A 337 0.86 -2.49 -24.47
CA ASN A 337 0.65 -1.94 -25.82
C ASN A 337 -0.65 -1.15 -25.84
N ASN A 338 -0.55 0.17 -25.69
CA ASN A 338 -1.69 1.09 -25.74
C ASN A 338 -1.96 1.64 -27.16
N LEU A 339 -1.37 1.03 -28.20
CA LEU A 339 -1.68 1.34 -29.59
C LEU A 339 -3.01 0.70 -30.03
N SER A 340 -3.56 1.21 -31.14
CA SER A 340 -4.70 0.61 -31.86
C SER A 340 -4.28 -0.55 -32.78
N GLU A 341 -2.99 -0.88 -32.81
CA GLU A 341 -2.41 -1.94 -33.63
C GLU A 341 -1.51 -2.84 -32.77
N SER A 342 -1.23 -4.05 -33.27
CA SER A 342 -0.29 -4.96 -32.61
C SER A 342 1.15 -4.45 -32.70
N HIS A 343 1.97 -4.70 -31.68
CA HIS A 343 3.39 -4.36 -31.67
C HIS A 343 4.25 -5.59 -31.45
N SER A 344 5.25 -5.81 -32.31
CA SER A 344 6.16 -6.94 -32.22
C SER A 344 7.42 -6.58 -31.43
N PHE A 345 7.74 -7.38 -30.43
CA PHE A 345 8.94 -7.29 -29.62
C PHE A 345 9.88 -8.44 -29.97
N THR A 346 11.18 -8.14 -29.96
CA THR A 346 12.23 -9.17 -29.90
C THR A 346 13.05 -8.89 -28.67
N PHE A 347 12.96 -9.76 -27.67
CA PHE A 347 13.78 -9.72 -26.47
C PHE A 347 14.98 -10.62 -26.69
N SER A 348 16.19 -10.10 -26.44
CA SER A 348 17.43 -10.85 -26.61
C SER A 348 18.30 -10.73 -25.37
N ASP A 349 18.94 -11.83 -24.99
CA ASP A 349 20.06 -11.85 -24.05
C ASP A 349 21.36 -12.26 -24.77
N SER A 350 22.39 -12.69 -24.04
CA SER A 350 23.69 -13.07 -24.62
C SER A 350 23.66 -14.31 -25.54
N GLY A 351 22.61 -15.13 -25.53
CA GLY A 351 22.57 -16.39 -26.28
C GLY A 351 21.23 -16.74 -26.92
N HIS A 352 20.17 -16.04 -26.58
CA HIS A 352 18.80 -16.40 -26.94
C HIS A 352 17.99 -15.18 -27.37
N SER A 353 16.92 -15.44 -28.12
CA SER A 353 15.93 -14.42 -28.42
C SER A 353 14.51 -14.97 -28.39
N VAL A 354 13.58 -14.17 -27.89
CA VAL A 354 12.15 -14.46 -27.86
C VAL A 354 11.43 -13.37 -28.64
N LYS A 355 10.63 -13.79 -29.62
CA LYS A 355 9.72 -12.91 -30.35
C LYS A 355 8.32 -13.00 -29.74
N PHE A 356 7.69 -11.86 -29.53
CA PHE A 356 6.33 -11.78 -29.05
C PHE A 356 5.59 -10.62 -29.71
N THR A 357 4.37 -10.86 -30.17
CA THR A 357 3.53 -9.81 -30.75
C THR A 357 2.42 -9.48 -29.76
N ALA A 358 2.52 -8.31 -29.11
CA ALA A 358 1.47 -7.82 -28.24
C ALA A 358 0.28 -7.33 -29.08
N PRO A 359 -0.95 -7.85 -28.87
CA PRO A 359 -2.14 -7.32 -29.54
C PRO A 359 -2.36 -5.82 -29.26
N ALA A 360 -3.19 -5.16 -30.06
CA ALA A 360 -3.65 -3.80 -29.78
C ALA A 360 -4.34 -3.74 -28.40
N LYS A 361 -4.19 -2.61 -27.68
CA LYS A 361 -4.82 -2.37 -26.37
C LYS A 361 -4.69 -3.56 -25.41
N SER A 362 -3.45 -4.01 -25.20
CA SER A 362 -3.19 -5.22 -24.41
C SER A 362 -2.08 -5.03 -23.38
N ILE A 363 -2.16 -5.86 -22.34
CA ILE A 363 -1.07 -6.11 -21.39
C ILE A 363 -0.57 -7.52 -21.64
N ALA A 364 0.74 -7.71 -21.64
CA ALA A 364 1.36 -9.01 -21.75
C ALA A 364 2.41 -9.21 -20.66
N SER A 365 2.60 -10.46 -20.27
CA SER A 365 3.60 -10.84 -19.29
C SER A 365 4.29 -12.11 -19.73
N ILE A 366 5.62 -12.06 -19.82
CA ILE A 366 6.44 -13.15 -20.32
C ILE A 366 7.34 -13.60 -19.18
N LYS A 367 7.33 -14.89 -18.89
CA LYS A 367 8.36 -15.54 -18.08
C LYS A 367 9.19 -16.42 -19.00
N TRP A 368 10.49 -16.22 -18.97
CA TRP A 368 11.44 -16.95 -19.82
C TRP A 368 12.66 -17.35 -18.98
N ASN A 369 13.07 -18.61 -19.07
CA ASN A 369 14.23 -19.14 -18.34
C ASN A 369 15.49 -18.99 -19.19
N ASN A 370 16.60 -18.61 -18.54
CA ASN A 370 17.92 -18.54 -19.17
C ASN A 370 18.43 -19.90 -19.64
#